data_AF-A0A967BZD6-F1
#
_entry.id   AF-A0A967BZD6-F1
#
_cell.length_a   1.000
_cell.length_b   1.000
_cell.length_c   1.000
_cell.angle_alpha   90.00
_cell.angle_beta   90.00
_cell.angle_gamma   90.00
#
_symmetry.space_group_name_H-M   'P 1'
#
loop_
_entity.id
_entity.type
_entity.pdbx_description
1 polymer ?
#
loop_
_entity_poly.entity_id
_entity_poly.type
_entity_poly.pdbx_seq_one_letter_code
_entity_poly.pdbx_strand_id
1 'polypeptide(L)'
;MDAFTLCDELLDELLELSPIACTYAGIAGRDHLWDDLSPDGMARRKALLERYRDAFFALPDGEDRWEQLAVRVAEAFIDEQIDLLGGGEHLRNLNNIASPFQDLRQVFDIMDKTTDEGWDNITARLRTIGVALSGYRACLEEGIAKGMPAARRQVEAVVIQARVQAGEESSFKRLIEELGESSVATSERVAALREAVDVATGAVSDFAEYLAATYLPASAADDAVGEDRYVRAARRYLGTTIDPRETYAWGWTEVRRLREEMVETAARIGAPGPLDDVIETLRTDPARCAQSPEEFVSFIEGRLREAVADLDGRIFDIPDPVKRIDIKIAPPGGALGAYYLEPSEDFSRPGSVWWSTGDKQVLPLWDEVSTAYHEGFPGHHLQVGVALFLADHLSRLHRLLIWYPGYGEGWALYAELLMHELGYLDNPEYVLGMQAAQMLRACRVVIDIGSHLDLAIPDEAVFHPGERWTFELAVEMLTNFAYLGRDYAESEVTRYLGWPGQAISYKVGERLILSLREQLRCRMGDAFDIKDFHNRVLGSGPVGLDLLRQIVLEG
;
A
#
# COMPACT_ATOMS: atom_id res chain seq x y z
N MET A 1 15.96 -13.18 28.23
CA MET A 1 14.98 -12.40 27.47
C MET A 1 14.46 -13.34 26.41
N ASP A 2 13.14 -13.52 26.33
CA ASP A 2 12.51 -14.30 25.28
C ASP A 2 12.33 -13.46 24.01
N ALA A 3 11.95 -14.12 22.91
CA ALA A 3 11.84 -13.49 21.59
C ALA A 3 10.75 -12.40 21.53
N PHE A 4 9.63 -12.57 22.25
CA PHE A 4 8.53 -11.62 22.26
C PHE A 4 8.93 -10.33 22.99
N THR A 5 9.58 -10.46 24.15
CA THR A 5 10.14 -9.32 24.89
C THR A 5 11.13 -8.53 24.03
N LEU A 6 12.03 -9.22 23.30
CA LEU A 6 13.00 -8.55 22.43
C LEU A 6 12.32 -7.85 21.23
N CYS A 7 11.24 -8.43 20.68
CA CYS A 7 10.43 -7.77 19.65
C CYS A 7 9.78 -6.48 20.17
N ASP A 8 9.25 -6.51 21.40
CA ASP A 8 8.58 -5.36 22.02
C ASP A 8 9.59 -4.25 22.32
N GLU A 9 10.78 -4.58 22.85
CA GLU A 9 11.86 -3.61 23.07
C GLU A 9 12.35 -2.99 21.76
N LEU A 10 12.51 -3.78 20.69
CA LEU A 10 12.85 -3.27 19.37
C LEU A 10 11.79 -2.30 18.84
N LEU A 11 10.52 -2.68 18.95
CA LEU A 11 9.41 -1.82 18.50
C LEU A 11 9.42 -0.49 19.25
N ASP A 12 9.53 -0.52 20.57
CA ASP A 12 9.53 0.69 21.38
C ASP A 12 10.72 1.61 21.05
N GLU A 13 11.93 1.06 20.89
CA GLU A 13 13.11 1.85 20.48
C GLU A 13 13.01 2.38 19.03
N LEU A 14 12.39 1.63 18.11
CA LEU A 14 12.13 2.12 16.74
C LEU A 14 11.14 3.27 16.73
N LEU A 15 10.10 3.21 17.57
CA LEU A 15 9.11 4.26 17.75
C LEU A 15 9.71 5.50 18.40
N GLU A 16 10.68 5.35 19.31
CA GLU A 16 11.45 6.49 19.85
C GLU A 16 12.21 7.26 18.76
N LEU A 17 12.67 6.58 17.72
CA LEU A 17 13.33 7.18 16.57
C LEU A 17 12.35 7.69 15.50
N SER A 18 11.05 7.36 15.61
CA SER A 18 10.02 7.76 14.65
C SER A 18 8.77 8.32 15.33
N PRO A 19 8.80 9.58 15.79
CA PRO A 19 7.60 10.27 16.27
C PRO A 19 6.44 10.33 15.28
N ILE A 20 6.69 10.31 13.97
CA ILE A 20 5.62 10.19 12.96
C ILE A 20 4.92 8.83 13.11
N ALA A 21 5.67 7.73 13.19
CA ALA A 21 5.10 6.40 13.38
C ALA A 21 4.34 6.28 14.71
N CYS A 22 4.79 6.94 15.78
CA CYS A 22 4.03 7.02 17.03
C CYS A 22 2.62 7.58 16.81
N THR A 23 2.49 8.67 16.06
CA THR A 23 1.18 9.28 15.76
C THR A 23 0.30 8.32 14.93
N TYR A 24 0.85 7.65 13.91
CA TYR A 24 0.11 6.62 13.15
C TYR A 24 -0.36 5.44 13.99
N ALA A 25 0.47 5.01 14.94
CA ALA A 25 0.14 3.93 15.87
C ALA A 25 -0.77 4.37 17.04
N GLY A 26 -1.12 5.66 17.14
CA GLY A 26 -1.92 6.20 18.25
C GLY A 26 -1.17 6.25 19.60
N ILE A 27 0.17 6.29 19.58
CA ILE A 27 1.03 6.33 20.77
C ILE A 27 1.29 7.78 21.15
N ALA A 28 0.63 8.22 22.23
CA ALA A 28 0.67 9.60 22.71
C ALA A 28 2.05 10.02 23.27
N GLY A 29 2.24 11.34 23.40
CA GLY A 29 3.36 11.96 24.11
C GLY A 29 4.53 12.40 23.22
N ARG A 30 4.50 12.06 21.92
CA ARG A 30 5.50 12.45 20.92
C ARG A 30 4.90 13.15 19.70
N ASP A 31 3.61 13.44 19.71
CA ASP A 31 2.87 14.03 18.59
C ASP A 31 3.31 15.45 18.19
N HIS A 32 4.16 16.11 18.99
CA HIS A 32 4.76 17.41 18.67
C HIS A 32 6.13 17.32 17.97
N LEU A 33 6.69 16.11 17.83
CA LEU A 33 8.05 15.88 17.33
C LEU A 33 8.06 15.37 15.89
N TRP A 34 9.23 15.45 15.26
CA TRP A 34 9.51 14.91 13.94
C TRP A 34 10.58 13.83 14.01
N ASP A 35 10.52 12.90 13.07
CA ASP A 35 11.62 11.97 12.78
C ASP A 35 12.89 12.76 12.43
N ASP A 36 14.05 12.26 12.87
CA ASP A 36 15.33 12.81 12.41
C ASP A 36 15.64 12.24 11.02
N LEU A 37 15.25 13.00 9.99
CA LEU A 37 15.43 12.64 8.58
C LEU A 37 16.86 12.91 8.06
N SER A 38 17.80 13.31 8.92
CA SER A 38 19.20 13.57 8.55
C SER A 38 20.04 12.29 8.40
N PRO A 39 21.24 12.37 7.79
CA PRO A 39 22.16 11.23 7.73
C PRO A 39 22.50 10.66 9.11
N ASP A 40 22.63 11.51 10.13
CA ASP A 40 22.89 11.07 11.51
C ASP A 40 21.68 10.33 12.09
N GLY A 41 20.46 10.78 11.80
CA GLY A 41 19.23 10.09 12.18
C GLY A 41 19.13 8.70 11.56
N MET A 42 19.42 8.59 10.26
CA MET A 42 19.44 7.32 9.54
C MET A 42 20.56 6.39 10.04
N ALA A 43 21.72 6.93 10.39
CA ALA A 43 22.81 6.16 10.99
C ALA A 43 22.45 5.62 12.38
N ARG A 44 21.74 6.40 13.22
CA ARG A 44 21.25 5.92 14.53
C ARG A 44 20.23 4.79 14.36
N ARG A 45 19.31 4.92 13.39
CA ARG A 45 18.36 3.84 13.07
C ARG A 45 19.07 2.57 12.62
N LYS A 46 20.08 2.68 11.75
CA LYS A 46 20.89 1.53 11.31
C LYS A 46 21.62 0.86 12.49
N ALA A 47 22.25 1.64 13.35
CA ALA A 47 22.98 1.13 14.51
C ALA A 47 22.05 0.43 15.52
N LEU A 48 20.82 0.93 15.70
CA LEU A 48 19.79 0.26 16.48
C LEU A 48 19.47 -1.11 15.89
N LEU A 49 19.18 -1.18 14.59
CA LEU A 49 18.85 -2.43 13.90
C LEU A 49 20.01 -3.44 13.97
N GLU A 50 21.26 -2.99 13.79
CA GLU A 50 22.44 -3.86 13.90
C GLU A 50 22.60 -4.44 15.31
N ARG A 51 22.36 -3.63 16.35
CA ARG A 51 22.36 -4.12 17.74
C ARG A 51 21.31 -5.20 17.97
N TYR A 52 20.10 -5.00 17.46
CA TYR A 52 19.03 -5.99 17.62
C TYR A 52 19.26 -7.24 16.78
N ARG A 53 19.87 -7.13 15.59
CA ARG A 53 20.30 -8.31 14.82
C ARG A 53 21.23 -9.20 15.64
N ASP A 54 22.23 -8.60 16.31
CA ASP A 54 23.16 -9.35 17.16
C ASP A 54 22.45 -9.95 18.38
N ALA A 55 21.44 -9.26 18.93
CA ALA A 55 20.64 -9.74 20.05
C ALA A 55 19.76 -10.95 19.65
N PHE A 56 19.08 -10.91 18.50
CA PHE A 56 18.31 -12.04 17.98
C PHE A 56 19.21 -13.24 17.66
N PHE A 57 20.37 -13.01 17.05
CA PHE A 57 21.35 -14.07 16.79
C PHE A 57 21.87 -14.75 18.07
N ALA A 58 21.88 -14.04 19.19
CA ALA A 58 22.31 -14.57 20.48
C ALA A 58 21.20 -15.31 21.27
N LEU A 59 19.96 -15.29 20.79
CA LEU A 59 18.87 -16.04 21.42
C LEU A 59 19.12 -17.56 21.27
N PRO A 60 18.80 -18.36 22.31
CA PRO A 60 18.78 -19.81 22.15
C PRO A 60 17.65 -20.22 21.20
N ASP A 61 17.82 -21.35 20.52
CA ASP A 61 16.73 -21.96 19.74
C ASP A 61 15.52 -22.22 20.65
N GLY A 62 14.38 -21.60 20.34
CA GLY A 62 13.12 -21.84 21.05
C GLY A 62 12.52 -23.19 20.65
N GLU A 63 11.79 -23.84 21.55
CA GLU A 63 10.98 -25.03 21.23
C GLU A 63 9.57 -24.69 20.76
N ASP A 64 9.07 -23.50 21.13
CA ASP A 64 7.74 -23.02 20.72
C ASP A 64 7.77 -22.46 19.29
N ARG A 65 6.81 -22.89 18.47
CA ARG A 65 6.75 -22.51 17.06
C ARG A 65 6.50 -21.02 16.85
N TRP A 66 5.83 -20.35 17.79
CA TRP A 66 5.49 -18.93 17.68
C TRP A 66 6.67 -18.07 18.09
N GLU A 67 7.46 -18.49 19.07
CA GLU A 67 8.77 -17.89 19.34
C GLU A 67 9.70 -18.01 18.12
N GLN A 68 9.78 -19.20 17.50
CA GLN A 68 10.56 -19.40 16.28
C GLN A 68 10.09 -18.50 15.13
N LEU A 69 8.76 -18.34 14.96
CA LEU A 69 8.19 -17.44 13.95
C LEU A 69 8.56 -15.98 14.24
N ALA A 70 8.41 -15.53 15.49
CA ALA A 70 8.73 -14.17 15.90
C ALA A 70 10.21 -13.83 15.61
N VAL A 71 11.15 -14.73 15.91
CA VAL A 71 12.57 -14.56 15.59
C VAL A 71 12.77 -14.43 14.08
N ARG A 72 12.26 -15.37 13.28
CA ARG A 72 12.46 -15.38 11.82
C ARG A 72 11.90 -14.13 11.14
N VAL A 73 10.75 -13.67 11.61
CA VAL A 73 10.10 -12.45 11.10
C VAL A 73 10.88 -11.20 11.49
N ALA A 74 11.31 -11.10 12.75
CA ALA A 74 12.11 -9.98 13.21
C ALA A 74 13.48 -9.91 12.49
N GLU A 75 14.17 -11.03 12.33
CA GLU A 75 15.44 -11.12 11.59
C GLU A 75 15.26 -10.69 10.13
N ALA A 76 14.24 -11.20 9.44
CA ALA A 76 13.96 -10.82 8.05
C ALA A 76 13.70 -9.31 7.92
N PHE A 77 12.90 -8.74 8.82
CA PHE A 77 12.64 -7.30 8.85
C PHE A 77 13.92 -6.50 9.12
N ILE A 78 14.71 -6.89 10.12
CA ILE A 78 15.95 -6.18 10.50
C ILE A 78 16.95 -6.21 9.34
N ASP A 79 17.18 -7.37 8.73
CA ASP A 79 18.13 -7.52 7.63
C ASP A 79 17.71 -6.70 6.40
N GLU A 80 16.41 -6.67 6.08
CA GLU A 80 15.86 -5.84 5.02
C GLU A 80 16.10 -4.34 5.29
N GLN A 81 15.80 -3.87 6.51
CA GLN A 81 16.01 -2.46 6.87
C GLN A 81 17.50 -2.09 6.85
N ILE A 82 18.39 -2.99 7.29
CA ILE A 82 19.83 -2.80 7.21
C ILE A 82 20.31 -2.76 5.76
N ASP A 83 19.81 -3.63 4.88
CA ASP A 83 20.17 -3.62 3.45
C ASP A 83 19.74 -2.32 2.77
N LEU A 84 18.54 -1.81 3.07
CA LEU A 84 18.05 -0.52 2.54
C LEU A 84 18.92 0.67 2.96
N LEU A 85 19.28 0.72 4.26
CA LEU A 85 20.12 1.78 4.79
C LEU A 85 21.56 1.64 4.27
N GLY A 86 22.10 0.43 4.24
CA GLY A 86 23.43 0.14 3.70
C GLY A 86 23.55 0.38 2.19
N GLY A 87 22.47 0.13 1.45
CA GLY A 87 22.33 0.40 0.02
C GLY A 87 22.03 1.85 -0.33
N GLY A 88 21.89 2.74 0.66
CA GLY A 88 21.73 4.17 0.45
C GLY A 88 20.34 4.59 -0.08
N GLU A 89 19.30 3.76 0.05
CA GLU A 89 17.96 4.12 -0.46
C GLU A 89 17.38 5.37 0.22
N HIS A 90 17.68 5.57 1.51
CA HIS A 90 17.30 6.78 2.25
C HIS A 90 17.87 8.08 1.66
N LEU A 91 18.98 8.01 0.94
CA LEU A 91 19.62 9.18 0.30
C LEU A 91 18.92 9.62 -0.99
N ARG A 92 17.97 8.81 -1.48
CA ARG A 92 17.25 9.03 -2.73
C ARG A 92 15.76 8.69 -2.63
N ASN A 93 15.25 8.61 -1.41
CA ASN A 93 13.86 8.31 -1.13
C ASN A 93 13.01 9.55 -1.41
N LEU A 94 12.75 9.81 -2.70
CA LEU A 94 11.92 10.90 -3.19
C LEU A 94 11.08 10.38 -4.36
N ASN A 95 9.76 10.32 -4.16
CA ASN A 95 8.79 9.89 -5.17
C ASN A 95 7.45 10.62 -4.97
N ASN A 96 6.51 10.42 -5.90
CA ASN A 96 5.24 11.13 -5.91
C ASN A 96 4.20 10.67 -4.87
N ILE A 97 4.43 9.59 -4.11
CA ILE A 97 3.37 8.99 -3.29
C ILE A 97 3.78 8.66 -1.84
N ALA A 98 4.96 8.11 -1.64
CA ALA A 98 5.42 7.52 -0.38
C ALA A 98 6.91 7.81 -0.18
N SER A 99 7.19 9.01 0.31
CA SER A 99 8.52 9.48 0.69
C SER A 99 8.41 10.43 1.90
N PRO A 100 9.53 10.81 2.55
CA PRO A 100 9.47 11.65 3.74
C PRO A 100 8.71 12.96 3.51
N PHE A 101 8.69 13.50 2.28
CA PHE A 101 7.93 14.71 1.99
C PHE A 101 6.41 14.53 2.20
N GLN A 102 5.84 13.40 1.74
CA GLN A 102 4.42 13.14 1.91
C GLN A 102 4.09 12.85 3.39
N ASP A 103 4.95 12.12 4.11
CA ASP A 103 4.76 11.81 5.53
C ASP A 103 4.66 13.08 6.40
N LEU A 104 5.51 14.08 6.12
CA LEU A 104 5.49 15.39 6.79
C LEU A 104 4.17 16.15 6.62
N ARG A 105 3.39 15.83 5.59
CA ARG A 105 2.06 16.40 5.32
C ARG A 105 0.96 15.49 5.88
N GLN A 106 1.00 14.20 5.57
CA GLN A 106 -0.09 13.26 5.83
C GLN A 106 -0.33 13.01 7.32
N VAL A 107 0.70 13.12 8.17
CA VAL A 107 0.53 12.93 9.62
C VAL A 107 -0.57 13.81 10.22
N PHE A 108 -0.80 15.01 9.68
CA PHE A 108 -1.85 15.93 10.16
C PHE A 108 -3.28 15.46 9.85
N ASP A 109 -3.47 14.48 8.96
CA ASP A 109 -4.80 13.92 8.68
C ASP A 109 -5.33 13.08 9.85
N ILE A 110 -4.43 12.51 10.66
CA ILE A 110 -4.77 11.57 11.73
C ILE A 110 -4.54 12.12 13.14
N MET A 111 -3.89 13.29 13.27
CA MET A 111 -3.67 13.93 14.57
C MET A 111 -4.98 14.30 15.25
N ASP A 112 -4.97 14.27 16.59
CA ASP A 112 -6.13 14.66 17.40
C ASP A 112 -6.46 16.15 17.21
N LYS A 113 -7.67 16.43 16.72
CA LYS A 113 -8.23 17.76 16.50
C LYS A 113 -9.38 18.08 17.47
N THR A 114 -9.53 17.28 18.52
CA THR A 114 -10.65 17.37 19.48
C THR A 114 -10.24 17.94 20.84
N THR A 115 -8.95 17.91 21.17
CA THR A 115 -8.42 18.38 22.47
C THR A 115 -7.49 19.58 22.34
N ASP A 116 -7.28 20.29 23.46
CA ASP A 116 -6.28 21.36 23.56
C ASP A 116 -4.86 20.84 23.23
N GLU A 117 -4.48 19.70 23.79
CA GLU A 117 -3.17 19.08 23.59
C GLU A 117 -2.95 18.68 22.13
N GLY A 118 -3.95 18.11 21.47
CA GLY A 118 -3.88 17.76 20.05
C GLY A 118 -3.58 18.96 19.16
N TRP A 119 -4.27 20.08 19.37
CA TRP A 119 -4.01 21.32 18.63
C TRP A 119 -2.68 21.98 18.97
N ASP A 120 -2.23 21.89 20.22
CA ASP A 120 -0.92 22.38 20.63
C ASP A 120 0.20 21.54 19.96
N ASN A 121 0.03 20.22 19.84
CA ASN A 121 0.92 19.31 19.12
C ASN A 121 0.96 19.61 17.61
N ILE A 122 -0.20 19.82 16.96
CA ILE A 122 -0.30 20.24 15.55
C ILE A 122 0.48 21.54 15.33
N THR A 123 0.26 22.53 16.19
CA THR A 123 0.94 23.84 16.13
C THR A 123 2.45 23.67 16.29
N ALA A 124 2.91 22.83 17.22
CA ALA A 124 4.33 22.57 17.44
C ALA A 124 5.01 21.89 16.23
N ARG A 125 4.36 20.89 15.62
CA ARG A 125 4.85 20.25 14.39
C ARG A 125 4.98 21.25 13.24
N LEU A 126 3.96 22.07 12.99
CA LEU A 126 3.99 23.09 11.94
C LEU A 126 5.13 24.10 12.16
N ARG A 127 5.33 24.56 13.39
CA ARG A 127 6.44 25.48 13.73
C ARG A 127 7.83 24.89 13.48
N THR A 128 7.97 23.56 13.58
CA THR A 128 9.27 22.88 13.54
C THR A 128 9.50 22.05 12.29
N ILE A 129 8.56 22.01 11.33
CA ILE A 129 8.67 21.22 10.10
C ILE A 129 9.93 21.53 9.29
N GLY A 130 10.42 22.79 9.35
CA GLY A 130 11.67 23.19 8.71
C GLY A 130 12.90 22.42 9.20
N VAL A 131 12.90 21.91 10.44
CA VAL A 131 13.98 21.06 10.98
C VAL A 131 13.99 19.72 10.25
N ALA A 132 12.83 19.09 10.10
CA ALA A 132 12.72 17.81 9.41
C ALA A 132 13.05 17.94 7.91
N LEU A 133 12.56 19.00 7.25
CA LEU A 133 12.90 19.30 5.85
C LEU A 133 14.39 19.56 5.65
N SER A 134 15.06 20.22 6.60
CA SER A 134 16.51 20.44 6.55
C SER A 134 17.30 19.13 6.67
N GLY A 135 16.90 18.24 7.60
CA GLY A 135 17.49 16.90 7.71
C GLY A 135 17.29 16.08 6.44
N TYR A 136 16.07 16.06 5.91
CA TYR A 136 15.76 15.35 4.68
C TYR A 136 16.56 15.90 3.48
N ARG A 137 16.67 17.22 3.36
CA ARG A 137 17.53 17.87 2.37
C ARG A 137 18.99 17.41 2.49
N ALA A 138 19.54 17.30 3.70
CA ALA A 138 20.92 16.85 3.90
C ALA A 138 21.12 15.41 3.39
N CYS A 139 20.16 14.50 3.59
CA CYS A 139 20.18 13.16 2.99
C CYS A 139 20.20 13.20 1.46
N LEU A 140 19.36 14.03 0.85
CA LEU A 140 19.29 14.19 -0.60
C LEU A 140 20.60 14.78 -1.18
N GLU A 141 21.21 15.75 -0.50
CA GLU A 141 22.51 16.33 -0.90
C GLU A 141 23.64 15.30 -0.79
N GLU A 142 23.65 14.46 0.25
CA GLU A 142 24.58 13.34 0.35
C GLU A 142 24.34 12.29 -0.76
N GLY A 143 23.09 12.06 -1.13
CA GLY A 143 22.72 11.23 -2.28
C GLY A 143 23.33 11.74 -3.58
N ILE A 144 23.21 13.04 -3.86
CA ILE A 144 23.89 13.67 -5.00
C ILE A 144 25.40 13.45 -4.93
N ALA A 145 26.02 13.70 -3.78
CA ALA A 145 27.46 13.57 -3.60
C ALA A 145 27.98 12.14 -3.85
N LYS A 146 27.14 11.12 -3.58
CA LYS A 146 27.43 9.70 -3.84
C LYS A 146 27.00 9.22 -5.23
N GLY A 147 26.46 10.10 -6.09
CA GLY A 147 25.97 9.71 -7.42
C GLY A 147 24.69 8.88 -7.38
N MET A 148 23.86 9.10 -6.36
CA MET A 148 22.59 8.40 -6.13
C MET A 148 21.40 9.36 -6.10
N PRO A 149 21.23 10.31 -7.05
CA PRO A 149 20.04 11.15 -7.03
C PRO A 149 18.77 10.35 -7.40
N ALA A 150 17.61 10.90 -7.05
CA ALA A 150 16.32 10.40 -7.52
C ALA A 150 16.08 10.77 -9.00
N ALA A 151 15.13 10.08 -9.65
CA ALA A 151 14.77 10.33 -11.04
C ALA A 151 14.10 11.69 -11.22
N ARG A 152 14.38 12.35 -12.35
CA ARG A 152 13.90 13.70 -12.69
C ARG A 152 12.39 13.83 -12.55
N ARG A 153 11.63 12.87 -13.07
CA ARG A 153 10.15 12.86 -13.02
C ARG A 153 9.64 12.92 -11.58
N GLN A 154 10.29 12.19 -10.68
CA GLN A 154 9.92 12.17 -9.27
C GLN A 154 10.18 13.52 -8.60
N VAL A 155 11.29 14.17 -8.94
CA VAL A 155 11.58 15.53 -8.47
C VAL A 155 10.55 16.52 -8.98
N GLU A 156 10.19 16.46 -10.26
CA GLU A 156 9.16 17.33 -10.84
C GLU A 156 7.80 17.14 -10.15
N ALA A 157 7.40 15.89 -9.89
CA ALA A 157 6.17 15.58 -9.17
C ALA A 157 6.17 16.16 -7.74
N VAL A 158 7.26 15.97 -6.98
CA VAL A 158 7.37 16.50 -5.61
C VAL A 158 7.47 18.03 -5.59
N VAL A 159 8.10 18.66 -6.58
CA VAL A 159 8.10 20.13 -6.73
C VAL A 159 6.67 20.65 -6.90
N ILE A 160 5.84 19.99 -7.69
CA ILE A 160 4.42 20.36 -7.86
C ILE A 160 3.68 20.24 -6.53
N GLN A 161 3.82 19.10 -5.85
CA GLN A 161 3.18 18.87 -4.54
C GLN A 161 3.63 19.89 -3.49
N ALA A 162 4.93 20.20 -3.44
CA ALA A 162 5.48 21.16 -2.51
C ALA A 162 4.99 22.59 -2.80
N ARG A 163 4.84 22.98 -4.07
CA ARG A 163 4.26 24.28 -4.44
C ARG A 163 2.80 24.40 -4.06
N VAL A 164 2.00 23.34 -4.23
CA VAL A 164 0.61 23.31 -3.74
C VAL A 164 0.59 23.48 -2.22
N GLN A 165 1.42 22.72 -1.51
CA GLN A 165 1.46 22.75 -0.04
C GLN A 165 2.04 24.05 0.54
N ALA A 166 2.86 24.78 -0.21
CA ALA A 166 3.33 26.13 0.13
C ALA A 166 2.33 27.23 -0.28
N GLY A 167 1.37 26.93 -1.14
CA GLY A 167 0.50 27.90 -1.80
C GLY A 167 -0.83 28.18 -1.09
N GLU A 168 -1.80 28.70 -1.85
CA GLU A 168 -3.16 28.97 -1.36
C GLU A 168 -3.98 27.71 -1.11
N GLU A 169 -3.73 26.64 -1.87
CA GLU A 169 -4.42 25.35 -1.73
C GLU A 169 -3.79 24.45 -0.65
N SER A 170 -2.90 25.00 0.18
CA SER A 170 -2.21 24.25 1.23
C SER A 170 -3.19 23.60 2.20
N SER A 171 -3.03 22.29 2.42
CA SER A 171 -3.79 21.58 3.45
C SER A 171 -3.51 22.10 4.86
N PHE A 172 -2.36 22.75 5.11
CA PHE A 172 -2.08 23.40 6.40
C PHE A 172 -3.00 24.59 6.67
N LYS A 173 -3.45 25.30 5.63
CA LYS A 173 -4.38 26.42 5.79
C LYS A 173 -5.77 25.97 6.25
N ARG A 174 -6.21 24.78 5.82
CA ARG A 174 -7.49 24.18 6.26
C ARG A 174 -7.52 23.90 7.77
N LEU A 175 -6.37 23.60 8.39
CA LEU A 175 -6.27 23.40 9.84
C LEU A 175 -6.71 24.64 10.64
N ILE A 176 -6.55 25.84 10.07
CA ILE A 176 -6.98 27.08 10.72
C ILE A 176 -8.51 27.17 10.78
N GLU A 177 -9.18 26.75 9.71
CA GLU A 177 -10.64 26.69 9.63
C GLU A 177 -11.17 25.61 10.58
N GLU A 178 -10.57 24.41 10.54
CA GLU A 178 -10.90 23.30 11.45
C GLU A 178 -10.76 23.68 12.92
N LEU A 179 -9.67 24.36 13.31
CA LEU A 179 -9.51 24.87 14.68
C LEU A 179 -10.57 25.92 15.02
N GLY A 180 -10.88 26.82 14.09
CA GLY A 180 -11.86 27.89 14.30
C GLY A 180 -13.28 27.38 14.56
N GLU A 181 -13.62 26.21 14.01
CA GLU A 181 -14.90 25.52 14.22
C GLU A 181 -14.89 24.58 15.44
N SER A 182 -13.71 24.30 16.00
CA SER A 182 -13.57 23.40 17.14
C SER A 182 -14.06 24.00 18.46
N SER A 183 -14.45 23.13 19.41
CA SER A 183 -14.87 23.55 20.76
C SER A 183 -13.75 24.16 21.61
N VAL A 184 -12.50 23.97 21.21
CA VAL A 184 -11.30 24.47 21.90
C VAL A 184 -10.72 25.73 21.24
N ALA A 185 -11.44 26.35 20.31
CA ALA A 185 -11.00 27.56 19.65
C ALA A 185 -10.83 28.73 20.64
N THR A 186 -9.65 29.36 20.63
CA THR A 186 -9.40 30.66 21.29
C THR A 186 -8.72 31.60 20.30
N SER A 187 -8.86 32.91 20.49
CA SER A 187 -8.20 33.89 19.61
C SER A 187 -6.68 33.73 19.64
N GLU A 188 -6.11 33.40 20.80
CA GLU A 188 -4.69 33.13 20.98
C GLU A 188 -4.24 31.88 20.22
N ARG A 189 -4.99 30.77 20.31
CA ARG A 189 -4.64 29.52 19.63
C ARG A 189 -4.77 29.62 18.12
N VAL A 190 -5.83 30.26 17.64
CA VAL A 190 -6.00 30.54 16.20
C VAL A 190 -4.88 31.42 15.67
N ALA A 191 -4.44 32.44 16.43
CA ALA A 191 -3.30 33.27 16.04
C ALA A 191 -1.98 32.48 16.03
N ALA A 192 -1.74 31.65 17.05
CA ALA A 192 -0.55 30.79 17.13
C ALA A 192 -0.50 29.76 15.99
N LEU A 193 -1.63 29.16 15.63
CA LEU A 193 -1.72 28.23 14.52
C LEU A 193 -1.49 28.95 13.18
N ARG A 194 -2.04 30.15 12.98
CA ARG A 194 -1.77 30.95 11.76
C ARG A 194 -0.29 31.23 11.59
N GLU A 195 0.39 31.67 12.64
CA GLU A 195 1.85 31.87 12.61
C GLU A 195 2.59 30.57 12.29
N ALA A 196 2.18 29.45 12.90
CA ALA A 196 2.77 28.13 12.63
C ALA A 196 2.58 27.69 11.16
N VAL A 197 1.41 27.94 10.58
CA VAL A 197 1.12 27.68 9.16
C VAL A 197 1.97 28.57 8.24
N ASP A 198 2.16 29.84 8.59
CA ASP A 198 3.04 30.74 7.82
C ASP A 198 4.50 30.25 7.84
N VAL A 199 4.99 29.78 9.00
CA VAL A 199 6.32 29.15 9.13
C VAL A 199 6.40 27.88 8.29
N ALA A 200 5.40 27.01 8.38
CA ALA A 200 5.39 25.73 7.66
C ALA A 200 5.34 25.92 6.14
N THR A 201 4.47 26.80 5.64
CA THR A 201 4.36 27.09 4.20
C THR A 201 5.62 27.77 3.66
N GLY A 202 6.26 28.65 4.44
CA GLY A 202 7.58 29.20 4.13
C GLY A 202 8.67 28.13 4.01
N ALA A 203 8.77 27.22 5.00
CA ALA A 203 9.75 26.14 4.97
C ALA A 203 9.54 25.16 3.80
N VAL A 204 8.29 24.85 3.46
CA VAL A 204 7.94 24.02 2.29
C VAL A 204 8.24 24.77 0.98
N SER A 205 8.03 26.08 0.93
CA SER A 205 8.39 26.92 -0.21
C SER A 205 9.90 26.90 -0.47
N ASP A 206 10.70 27.07 0.59
CA ASP A 206 12.16 26.99 0.52
C ASP A 206 12.64 25.61 0.05
N PHE A 207 11.98 24.55 0.51
CA PHE A 207 12.26 23.18 0.05
C PHE A 207 11.88 22.97 -1.42
N ALA A 208 10.73 23.49 -1.87
CA ALA A 208 10.32 23.43 -3.27
C ALA A 208 11.31 24.16 -4.19
N GLU A 209 11.83 25.31 -3.75
CA GLU A 209 12.85 26.06 -4.49
C GLU A 209 14.19 25.31 -4.51
N TYR A 210 14.61 24.72 -3.39
CA TYR A 210 15.77 23.84 -3.37
C TYR A 210 15.63 22.68 -4.38
N LEU A 211 14.49 21.99 -4.37
CA LEU A 211 14.24 20.90 -5.29
C LEU A 211 14.30 21.38 -6.75
N ALA A 212 13.66 22.50 -7.07
CA ALA A 212 13.61 23.04 -8.44
C ALA A 212 14.96 23.58 -8.94
N ALA A 213 15.68 24.33 -8.10
CA ALA A 213 16.88 25.05 -8.50
C ALA A 213 18.18 24.26 -8.30
N THR A 214 18.21 23.32 -7.34
CA THR A 214 19.42 22.57 -6.96
C THR A 214 19.30 21.08 -7.24
N TYR A 215 18.25 20.42 -6.73
CA TYR A 215 18.15 18.97 -6.84
C TYR A 215 17.75 18.50 -8.24
N LEU A 216 16.80 19.17 -8.90
CA LEU A 216 16.31 18.82 -10.23
C LEU A 216 17.41 18.87 -11.31
N PRO A 217 18.30 19.88 -11.37
CA PRO A 217 19.44 19.85 -12.28
C PRO A 217 20.43 18.70 -12.01
N ALA A 218 20.51 18.21 -10.78
CA ALA A 218 21.38 17.09 -10.38
C ALA A 218 20.68 15.72 -10.42
N SER A 219 19.38 15.68 -10.73
CA SER A 219 18.57 14.46 -10.75
C SER A 219 18.98 13.49 -11.86
N ALA A 220 18.68 12.21 -11.70
CA ALA A 220 18.90 11.22 -12.76
C ALA A 220 17.94 11.49 -13.93
N ALA A 221 18.47 11.52 -15.16
CA ALA A 221 17.66 11.80 -16.35
C ALA A 221 16.64 10.68 -16.63
N ASP A 222 17.03 9.43 -16.40
CA ASP A 222 16.23 8.25 -16.67
C ASP A 222 15.38 7.83 -15.46
N ASP A 223 14.18 7.33 -15.73
CA ASP A 223 13.29 6.72 -14.73
C ASP A 223 13.73 5.29 -14.35
N ALA A 224 14.48 4.62 -15.23
CA ALA A 224 14.93 3.25 -15.04
C ALA A 224 15.94 3.14 -13.90
N VAL A 225 15.76 2.16 -13.01
CA VAL A 225 16.63 1.97 -11.85
C VAL A 225 17.71 0.92 -12.06
N GLY A 226 17.61 0.13 -13.13
CA GLY A 226 18.50 -0.98 -13.45
C GLY A 226 18.22 -2.24 -12.62
N GLU A 227 18.70 -3.37 -13.12
CA GLU A 227 18.37 -4.72 -12.62
C GLU A 227 18.77 -4.91 -11.14
N ASP A 228 19.99 -4.52 -10.75
CA ASP A 228 20.50 -4.72 -9.39
C ASP A 228 19.68 -4.00 -8.31
N ARG A 229 19.26 -2.75 -8.58
CA ARG A 229 18.42 -1.99 -7.66
C ARG A 229 16.99 -2.50 -7.70
N TYR A 230 16.49 -2.82 -8.88
CA TYR A 230 15.13 -3.32 -9.07
C TYR A 230 14.89 -4.63 -8.31
N VAL A 231 15.78 -5.62 -8.44
CA VAL A 231 15.63 -6.92 -7.77
C VAL A 231 15.62 -6.77 -6.25
N ARG A 232 16.47 -5.89 -5.69
CA ARG A 232 16.45 -5.60 -4.24
C ARG A 232 15.15 -4.92 -3.81
N ALA A 233 14.68 -3.94 -4.58
CA ALA A 233 13.43 -3.24 -4.29
C ALA A 233 12.22 -4.18 -4.40
N ALA A 234 12.14 -5.03 -5.42
CA ALA A 234 11.11 -6.05 -5.55
C ALA A 234 11.13 -7.05 -4.38
N ARG A 235 12.33 -7.50 -3.97
CA ARG A 235 12.48 -8.39 -2.81
C ARG A 235 11.97 -7.77 -1.53
N ARG A 236 12.14 -6.47 -1.32
CA ARG A 236 11.59 -5.73 -0.19
C ARG A 236 10.07 -5.91 -0.09
N TYR A 237 9.36 -5.75 -1.21
CA TYR A 237 7.90 -5.82 -1.20
C TYR A 237 7.37 -7.25 -1.20
N LEU A 238 8.07 -8.17 -1.84
CA LEU A 238 7.62 -9.56 -1.99
C LEU A 238 8.09 -10.47 -0.86
N GLY A 239 9.22 -10.15 -0.22
CA GLY A 239 9.93 -11.07 0.68
C GLY A 239 10.36 -12.38 0.00
N THR A 240 10.60 -12.33 -1.31
CA THR A 240 11.21 -13.39 -2.12
C THR A 240 11.96 -12.77 -3.29
N THR A 241 12.94 -13.50 -3.85
CA THR A 241 13.70 -13.04 -5.01
C THR A 241 13.08 -13.61 -6.28
N ILE A 242 12.71 -12.74 -7.21
CA ILE A 242 12.17 -13.11 -8.51
C ILE A 242 13.25 -13.07 -9.60
N ASP A 243 13.07 -13.84 -10.66
CA ASP A 243 13.71 -13.58 -11.96
C ASP A 243 12.86 -12.53 -12.69
N PRO A 244 13.37 -11.29 -12.90
CA PRO A 244 12.58 -10.23 -13.50
C PRO A 244 12.24 -10.53 -14.96
N ARG A 245 13.08 -11.24 -15.73
CA ARG A 245 12.82 -11.53 -17.14
C ARG A 245 11.78 -12.62 -17.29
N GLU A 246 11.84 -13.65 -16.44
CA GLU A 246 10.78 -14.66 -16.35
C GLU A 246 9.46 -14.02 -15.94
N THR A 247 9.48 -13.18 -14.91
CA THR A 247 8.28 -12.54 -14.37
C THR A 247 7.65 -11.59 -15.40
N TYR A 248 8.48 -10.87 -16.17
CA TYR A 248 8.02 -10.04 -17.28
C TYR A 248 7.34 -10.85 -18.39
N ALA A 249 7.96 -11.96 -18.82
CA ALA A 249 7.37 -12.85 -19.83
C ALA A 249 6.05 -13.49 -19.35
N TRP A 250 6.00 -13.89 -18.08
CA TRP A 250 4.78 -14.36 -17.44
C TRP A 250 3.70 -13.25 -17.39
N GLY A 251 4.07 -12.02 -17.05
CA GLY A 251 3.16 -10.88 -17.03
C GLY A 251 2.48 -10.66 -18.39
N TRP A 252 3.21 -10.78 -19.50
CA TRP A 252 2.63 -10.71 -20.84
C TRP A 252 1.69 -11.87 -21.16
N THR A 253 1.99 -13.07 -20.64
CA THR A 253 1.08 -14.22 -20.76
C THR A 253 -0.24 -13.94 -20.03
N GLU A 254 -0.18 -13.34 -18.84
CA GLU A 254 -1.36 -12.94 -18.07
C GLU A 254 -2.16 -11.83 -18.75
N VAL A 255 -1.50 -10.80 -19.29
CA VAL A 255 -2.17 -9.73 -20.06
C VAL A 255 -2.95 -10.32 -21.23
N ARG A 256 -2.35 -11.23 -22.00
CA ARG A 256 -3.03 -11.88 -23.12
C ARG A 256 -4.22 -12.71 -22.65
N ARG A 257 -4.02 -13.57 -21.64
CA ARG A 257 -5.07 -14.44 -21.08
C ARG A 257 -6.26 -13.62 -20.58
N LEU A 258 -6.02 -12.59 -19.78
CA LEU A 258 -7.07 -11.74 -19.24
C LEU A 258 -7.81 -10.98 -20.34
N ARG A 259 -7.12 -10.53 -21.40
CA ARG A 259 -7.76 -9.85 -22.52
C ARG A 259 -8.74 -10.77 -23.26
N GLU A 260 -8.34 -12.02 -23.49
CA GLU A 260 -9.19 -13.05 -24.10
C GLU A 260 -10.42 -13.32 -23.23
N GLU A 261 -10.22 -13.53 -21.93
CA GLU A 261 -11.31 -13.80 -20.98
C GLU A 261 -12.28 -12.62 -20.81
N MET A 262 -11.79 -11.38 -20.82
CA MET A 262 -12.64 -10.18 -20.76
C MET A 262 -13.54 -10.07 -21.99
N VAL A 263 -13.02 -10.39 -23.18
CA VAL A 263 -13.81 -10.40 -24.43
C VAL A 263 -14.90 -11.47 -24.36
N GLU A 264 -14.58 -12.67 -23.86
CA GLU A 264 -15.57 -13.75 -23.67
C GLU A 264 -16.64 -13.38 -22.64
N THR A 265 -16.26 -12.77 -21.52
CA THR A 265 -17.21 -12.27 -20.51
C THR A 265 -18.10 -11.16 -21.06
N ALA A 266 -17.53 -10.20 -21.78
CA ALA A 266 -18.30 -9.13 -22.42
C ALA A 266 -19.35 -9.66 -23.40
N ALA A 267 -19.02 -10.70 -24.17
CA ALA A 267 -19.97 -11.36 -25.07
C ALA A 267 -21.16 -11.99 -24.33
N ARG A 268 -20.97 -12.47 -23.09
CA ARG A 268 -22.03 -13.04 -22.23
C ARG A 268 -22.97 -11.99 -21.65
N ILE A 269 -22.50 -10.75 -21.44
CA ILE A 269 -23.33 -9.64 -20.94
C ILE A 269 -24.39 -9.22 -21.98
N GLY A 270 -24.17 -9.56 -23.26
CA GLY A 270 -25.17 -9.39 -24.31
C GLY A 270 -25.30 -7.97 -24.88
N ALA A 271 -24.33 -7.10 -24.59
CA ALA A 271 -24.20 -5.81 -25.26
C ALA A 271 -23.52 -5.99 -26.63
N PRO A 272 -24.15 -5.61 -27.76
CA PRO A 272 -23.51 -5.68 -29.06
C PRO A 272 -22.42 -4.61 -29.17
N GLY A 273 -21.15 -5.00 -29.23
CA GLY A 273 -20.04 -4.08 -29.44
C GLY A 273 -18.67 -4.64 -29.03
N PRO A 274 -17.57 -3.94 -29.36
CA PRO A 274 -16.26 -4.15 -28.76
C PRO A 274 -16.31 -4.04 -27.23
N LEU A 275 -15.33 -4.64 -26.54
CA LEU A 275 -15.20 -4.65 -25.07
C LEU A 275 -15.36 -3.25 -24.45
N ASP A 276 -14.81 -2.22 -25.10
CA ASP A 276 -14.84 -0.83 -24.65
C ASP A 276 -16.28 -0.30 -24.55
N ASP A 277 -17.16 -0.63 -25.51
CA ASP A 277 -18.56 -0.23 -25.50
C ASP A 277 -19.34 -0.90 -24.35
N VAL A 278 -18.98 -2.15 -24.03
CA VAL A 278 -19.58 -2.89 -22.91
C VAL A 278 -19.21 -2.26 -21.58
N ILE A 279 -17.93 -1.92 -21.38
CA ILE A 279 -17.45 -1.25 -20.16
C ILE A 279 -18.06 0.15 -20.03
N GLU A 280 -18.15 0.92 -21.10
CA GLU A 280 -18.80 2.23 -21.06
C GLU A 280 -20.28 2.12 -20.69
N THR A 281 -20.97 1.10 -21.20
CA THR A 281 -22.35 0.81 -20.83
C THR A 281 -22.47 0.48 -19.33
N LEU A 282 -21.57 -0.33 -18.78
CA LEU A 282 -21.55 -0.68 -17.35
C LEU A 282 -21.28 0.53 -16.45
N ARG A 283 -20.55 1.52 -16.94
CA ARG A 283 -20.22 2.76 -16.21
C ARG A 283 -21.34 3.80 -16.23
N THR A 284 -22.20 3.78 -17.24
CA THR A 284 -23.11 4.90 -17.53
C THR A 284 -24.58 4.55 -17.47
N ASP A 285 -24.95 3.28 -17.68
CA ASP A 285 -26.35 2.86 -17.63
C ASP A 285 -26.87 2.87 -16.18
N PRO A 286 -27.83 3.75 -15.84
CA PRO A 286 -28.36 3.83 -14.48
C PRO A 286 -28.98 2.52 -13.99
N ALA A 287 -29.42 1.62 -14.88
CA ALA A 287 -29.97 0.32 -14.47
C ALA A 287 -28.91 -0.63 -13.87
N ARG A 288 -27.61 -0.32 -14.05
CA ARG A 288 -26.45 -1.10 -13.57
C ARG A 288 -25.72 -0.42 -12.41
N CYS A 289 -26.29 0.67 -11.90
CA CYS A 289 -25.73 1.49 -10.84
C CYS A 289 -26.60 1.45 -9.59
N ALA A 290 -26.01 1.67 -8.43
CA ALA A 290 -26.75 2.12 -7.26
C ALA A 290 -27.22 3.58 -7.49
N GLN A 291 -28.46 3.88 -7.13
CA GLN A 291 -29.09 5.19 -7.36
C GLN A 291 -28.77 6.21 -6.27
N SER A 292 -28.15 5.78 -5.17
CA SER A 292 -27.63 6.66 -4.13
C SER A 292 -26.43 6.02 -3.40
N PRO A 293 -25.61 6.81 -2.70
CA PRO A 293 -24.56 6.28 -1.84
C PRO A 293 -25.10 5.33 -0.75
N GLU A 294 -26.29 5.57 -0.20
CA GLU A 294 -26.91 4.68 0.79
C GLU A 294 -27.31 3.32 0.19
N GLU A 295 -27.83 3.32 -1.04
CA GLU A 295 -28.12 2.08 -1.77
C GLU A 295 -26.83 1.30 -2.03
N PHE A 296 -25.76 1.99 -2.44
CA PHE A 296 -24.45 1.39 -2.65
C PHE A 296 -23.91 0.74 -1.38
N VAL A 297 -23.90 1.47 -0.25
CA VAL A 297 -23.45 0.94 1.04
C VAL A 297 -24.26 -0.29 1.44
N SER A 298 -25.59 -0.21 1.37
CA SER A 298 -26.48 -1.34 1.71
C SER A 298 -26.23 -2.57 0.82
N PHE A 299 -25.99 -2.36 -0.47
CA PHE A 299 -25.66 -3.42 -1.42
C PHE A 299 -24.35 -4.13 -1.07
N ILE A 300 -23.28 -3.37 -0.80
CA ILE A 300 -21.97 -3.93 -0.42
C ILE A 300 -22.05 -4.62 0.95
N GLU A 301 -22.68 -4.01 1.95
CA GLU A 301 -22.89 -4.61 3.27
C GLU A 301 -23.64 -5.94 3.19
N GLY A 302 -24.66 -6.04 2.32
CA GLY A 302 -25.41 -7.26 2.10
C GLY A 302 -24.52 -8.40 1.61
N ARG A 303 -23.69 -8.12 0.59
CA ARG A 303 -22.76 -9.09 0.00
C ARG A 303 -21.72 -9.59 1.00
N LEU A 304 -21.07 -8.68 1.72
CA LEU A 304 -20.05 -9.05 2.70
C LEU A 304 -20.66 -9.86 3.87
N ARG A 305 -21.86 -9.49 4.33
CA ARG A 305 -22.55 -10.21 5.40
C ARG A 305 -22.94 -11.63 4.98
N GLU A 306 -23.43 -11.79 3.76
CA GLU A 306 -23.74 -13.11 3.18
C GLU A 306 -22.48 -13.98 3.10
N ALA A 307 -21.39 -13.43 2.54
CA ALA A 307 -20.12 -14.14 2.45
C ALA A 307 -19.57 -14.55 3.83
N VAL A 308 -19.59 -13.66 4.82
CA VAL A 308 -19.16 -14.00 6.20
C VAL A 308 -20.01 -15.13 6.78
N ALA A 309 -21.34 -15.07 6.65
CA ALA A 309 -22.23 -16.07 7.21
C ALA A 309 -22.07 -17.45 6.54
N ASP A 310 -21.86 -17.47 5.22
CA ASP A 310 -21.80 -18.71 4.45
C ASP A 310 -20.44 -19.40 4.49
N LEU A 311 -19.36 -18.63 4.62
CA LEU A 311 -17.99 -19.14 4.53
C LEU A 311 -17.36 -19.45 5.90
N ASP A 312 -17.90 -18.91 7.00
CA ASP A 312 -17.44 -19.21 8.36
C ASP A 312 -17.55 -20.71 8.70
N GLY A 313 -16.48 -21.27 9.24
CA GLY A 313 -16.31 -22.67 9.57
C GLY A 313 -16.14 -23.61 8.37
N ARG A 314 -16.38 -23.14 7.14
CA ARG A 314 -16.31 -23.95 5.90
C ARG A 314 -15.08 -23.67 5.07
N ILE A 315 -14.83 -22.40 4.74
CA ILE A 315 -13.69 -21.96 3.93
C ILE A 315 -12.69 -21.17 4.79
N PHE A 316 -13.16 -20.51 5.84
CA PHE A 316 -12.35 -19.75 6.80
C PHE A 316 -12.81 -20.05 8.22
N ASP A 317 -11.90 -19.98 9.20
CA ASP A 317 -12.29 -19.88 10.62
C ASP A 317 -12.24 -18.39 11.00
N ILE A 318 -13.41 -17.74 11.11
CA ILE A 318 -13.51 -16.29 11.28
C ILE A 318 -13.65 -15.96 12.77
N PRO A 319 -12.70 -15.25 13.40
CA PRO A 319 -12.87 -14.80 14.78
C PRO A 319 -14.11 -13.91 14.93
N ASP A 320 -14.89 -14.10 15.99
CA ASP A 320 -16.12 -13.33 16.24
C ASP A 320 -15.97 -11.80 16.12
N PRO A 321 -14.91 -11.13 16.65
CA PRO A 321 -14.76 -9.69 16.48
C PRO A 321 -14.47 -9.26 15.02
N VAL A 322 -13.93 -10.16 14.18
CA VAL A 322 -13.62 -9.94 12.76
C VAL A 322 -14.86 -10.16 11.87
N LYS A 323 -15.97 -10.65 12.41
CA LYS A 323 -17.22 -10.79 11.64
C LYS A 323 -17.89 -9.45 11.34
N ARG A 324 -17.47 -8.37 12.00
CA ARG A 324 -18.04 -7.04 11.85
C ARG A 324 -17.16 -6.16 10.96
N ILE A 325 -17.75 -5.70 9.86
CA ILE A 325 -17.13 -4.78 8.90
C ILE A 325 -18.08 -3.59 8.73
N ASP A 326 -17.59 -2.38 8.94
CA ASP A 326 -18.39 -1.18 8.65
C ASP A 326 -18.09 -0.70 7.22
N ILE A 327 -19.12 -0.37 6.44
CA ILE A 327 -18.97 0.20 5.08
C ILE A 327 -19.36 1.67 5.08
N LYS A 328 -18.49 2.52 4.55
CA LYS A 328 -18.59 3.97 4.69
C LYS A 328 -18.27 4.71 3.38
N ILE A 329 -18.81 5.91 3.26
CA ILE A 329 -18.42 6.87 2.23
C ILE A 329 -17.34 7.78 2.81
N ALA A 330 -16.24 7.94 2.09
CA ALA A 330 -15.13 8.80 2.49
C ALA A 330 -15.56 10.27 2.50
N PRO A 331 -15.10 11.05 3.49
CA PRO A 331 -15.32 12.49 3.47
C PRO A 331 -14.62 13.16 2.28
N PRO A 332 -15.08 14.34 1.82
CA PRO A 332 -14.44 15.07 0.74
C PRO A 332 -12.94 15.33 1.00
N GLY A 333 -12.13 15.24 -0.06
CA GLY A 333 -10.68 15.49 0.03
C GLY A 333 -9.84 14.35 0.59
N GLY A 334 -10.42 13.16 0.80
CA GLY A 334 -9.70 11.92 1.13
C GLY A 334 -9.05 11.22 -0.07
N ALA A 335 -8.60 9.99 0.13
CA ALA A 335 -7.95 9.16 -0.90
C ALA A 335 -8.84 8.95 -2.15
N LEU A 336 -8.20 8.71 -3.30
CA LEU A 336 -8.86 8.33 -4.53
C LEU A 336 -9.09 6.81 -4.53
N GLY A 337 -10.34 6.37 -4.65
CA GLY A 337 -10.74 4.96 -4.64
C GLY A 337 -11.23 4.45 -3.29
N ALA A 338 -11.43 3.14 -3.20
CA ALA A 338 -11.76 2.47 -1.95
C ALA A 338 -10.50 2.24 -1.11
N TYR A 339 -10.62 2.24 0.21
CA TYR A 339 -9.53 1.88 1.12
C TYR A 339 -10.04 1.22 2.40
N TYR A 340 -9.26 0.27 2.90
CA TYR A 340 -9.48 -0.37 4.20
C TYR A 340 -8.81 0.40 5.36
N LEU A 341 -9.53 0.52 6.48
CA LEU A 341 -8.98 0.89 7.77
C LEU A 341 -9.12 -0.27 8.75
N GLU A 342 -8.02 -0.63 9.41
CA GLU A 342 -7.94 -1.72 10.36
C GLU A 342 -8.74 -1.48 11.67
N PRO A 343 -9.23 -2.56 12.32
CA PRO A 343 -9.81 -2.47 13.65
C PRO A 343 -8.77 -1.98 14.66
N SER A 344 -9.25 -1.46 15.80
CA SER A 344 -8.35 -1.27 16.95
C SER A 344 -7.86 -2.62 17.48
N GLU A 345 -6.70 -2.66 18.14
CA GLU A 345 -6.15 -3.91 18.71
C GLU A 345 -7.12 -4.61 19.66
N ASP A 346 -7.97 -3.86 20.36
CA ASP A 346 -9.00 -4.36 21.28
C ASP A 346 -10.37 -4.60 20.61
N PHE A 347 -10.47 -4.39 19.30
CA PHE A 347 -11.69 -4.48 18.48
C PHE A 347 -12.85 -3.58 18.94
N SER A 348 -12.62 -2.58 19.79
CA SER A 348 -13.63 -1.59 20.16
C SER A 348 -14.06 -0.72 18.96
N ARG A 349 -13.14 -0.47 18.02
CA ARG A 349 -13.42 0.04 16.68
C ARG A 349 -13.33 -1.13 15.68
N PRO A 350 -14.41 -1.47 14.95
CA PRO A 350 -14.34 -2.50 13.91
C PRO A 350 -13.51 -2.01 12.72
N GLY A 351 -13.01 -2.96 11.92
CA GLY A 351 -12.44 -2.63 10.62
C GLY A 351 -13.50 -2.02 9.70
N SER A 352 -13.09 -1.14 8.79
CA SER A 352 -14.01 -0.43 7.91
C SER A 352 -13.45 -0.24 6.51
N VAL A 353 -14.32 -0.31 5.51
CA VAL A 353 -13.96 -0.01 4.11
C VAL A 353 -14.65 1.28 3.70
N TRP A 354 -13.90 2.17 3.09
CA TRP A 354 -14.32 3.52 2.74
C TRP A 354 -14.27 3.71 1.23
N TRP A 355 -15.36 4.18 0.61
CA TRP A 355 -15.40 4.54 -0.81
C TRP A 355 -15.38 6.04 -1.02
N SER A 356 -14.46 6.50 -1.85
CA SER A 356 -14.45 7.89 -2.34
C SER A 356 -15.38 8.02 -3.55
N THR A 357 -16.58 8.55 -3.32
CA THR A 357 -17.59 8.75 -4.37
C THR A 357 -17.46 10.11 -5.07
N GLY A 358 -16.66 11.03 -4.51
CA GLY A 358 -16.71 12.44 -4.88
C GLY A 358 -18.13 12.98 -4.83
N ASP A 359 -18.52 13.75 -5.85
CA ASP A 359 -19.88 14.30 -5.98
C ASP A 359 -20.88 13.34 -6.65
N LYS A 360 -20.47 12.10 -7.01
CA LYS A 360 -21.33 11.15 -7.73
C LYS A 360 -22.48 10.68 -6.83
N GLN A 361 -23.71 10.80 -7.35
CA GLN A 361 -24.92 10.28 -6.71
C GLN A 361 -25.29 8.88 -7.23
N VAL A 362 -24.91 8.58 -8.46
CA VAL A 362 -25.15 7.29 -9.11
C VAL A 362 -23.81 6.58 -9.26
N LEU A 363 -23.72 5.35 -8.73
CA LEU A 363 -22.46 4.63 -8.57
C LEU A 363 -22.50 3.31 -9.35
N PRO A 364 -21.62 3.12 -10.35
CA PRO A 364 -21.50 1.85 -11.05
C PRO A 364 -21.19 0.70 -10.10
N LEU A 365 -21.79 -0.47 -10.32
CA LEU A 365 -21.58 -1.64 -9.46
C LEU A 365 -20.62 -2.68 -10.04
N TRP A 366 -20.35 -2.62 -11.35
CA TRP A 366 -19.68 -3.70 -12.08
C TRP A 366 -18.27 -4.02 -11.55
N ASP A 367 -17.48 -3.01 -11.20
CA ASP A 367 -16.11 -3.12 -10.67
C ASP A 367 -16.04 -3.08 -9.13
N GLU A 368 -17.11 -2.65 -8.45
CA GLU A 368 -17.08 -2.43 -7.00
C GLU A 368 -17.29 -3.70 -6.17
N VAL A 369 -17.88 -4.75 -6.75
CA VAL A 369 -18.06 -6.03 -6.03
C VAL A 369 -16.72 -6.72 -5.80
N SER A 370 -15.82 -6.70 -6.79
CA SER A 370 -14.47 -7.25 -6.62
C SER A 370 -13.67 -6.45 -5.59
N THR A 371 -13.75 -5.11 -5.68
CA THR A 371 -13.15 -4.19 -4.71
C THR A 371 -13.65 -4.45 -3.28
N ALA A 372 -14.93 -4.73 -3.10
CA ALA A 372 -15.47 -5.07 -1.78
C ALA A 372 -14.88 -6.36 -1.19
N TYR A 373 -14.64 -7.38 -2.01
CA TYR A 373 -13.98 -8.61 -1.57
C TYR A 373 -12.47 -8.42 -1.35
N HIS A 374 -11.84 -7.51 -2.09
CA HIS A 374 -10.43 -7.11 -1.96
C HIS A 374 -10.16 -6.36 -0.64
N GLU A 375 -10.87 -5.25 -0.40
CA GLU A 375 -10.70 -4.40 0.78
C GLU A 375 -11.40 -4.96 2.02
N GLY A 376 -12.55 -5.63 1.81
CA GLY A 376 -13.38 -6.20 2.87
C GLY A 376 -13.06 -7.67 3.12
N PHE A 377 -14.11 -8.50 3.12
CA PHE A 377 -14.00 -9.94 3.36
C PHE A 377 -14.13 -10.73 2.06
N PRO A 378 -13.28 -11.73 1.77
CA PRO A 378 -12.24 -12.27 2.65
C PRO A 378 -10.83 -11.67 2.43
N GLY A 379 -10.70 -10.52 1.76
CA GLY A 379 -9.42 -9.83 1.52
C GLY A 379 -8.82 -9.17 2.76
N HIS A 380 -8.51 -7.87 2.69
CA HIS A 380 -7.77 -7.15 3.74
C HIS A 380 -8.43 -7.24 5.11
N HIS A 381 -9.76 -7.15 5.21
CA HIS A 381 -10.43 -7.20 6.51
C HIS A 381 -10.16 -8.51 7.26
N LEU A 382 -10.29 -9.64 6.58
CA LEU A 382 -10.02 -10.94 7.20
C LEU A 382 -8.53 -11.08 7.54
N GLN A 383 -7.67 -10.70 6.60
CA GLN A 383 -6.22 -10.86 6.73
C GLN A 383 -5.64 -10.04 7.87
N VAL A 384 -6.00 -8.77 7.98
CA VAL A 384 -5.55 -7.89 9.06
C VAL A 384 -6.25 -8.23 10.37
N GLY A 385 -7.55 -8.49 10.33
CA GLY A 385 -8.33 -8.85 11.51
C GLY A 385 -7.83 -10.13 12.20
N VAL A 386 -7.47 -11.17 11.44
CA VAL A 386 -6.88 -12.40 12.00
C VAL A 386 -5.51 -12.14 12.60
N ALA A 387 -4.64 -11.34 11.95
CA ALA A 387 -3.33 -11.00 12.51
C ALA A 387 -3.44 -10.27 13.86
N LEU A 388 -4.40 -9.34 13.99
CA LEU A 388 -4.66 -8.67 15.28
C LEU A 388 -5.27 -9.60 16.32
N PHE A 389 -6.16 -10.51 15.92
CA PHE A 389 -6.76 -11.51 16.83
C PHE A 389 -5.72 -12.48 17.41
N LEU A 390 -4.63 -12.74 16.68
CA LEU A 390 -3.54 -13.63 17.10
C LEU A 390 -2.52 -12.94 18.02
N ALA A 391 -2.94 -11.99 18.87
CA ALA A 391 -2.03 -11.24 19.75
C ALA A 391 -1.24 -12.11 20.75
N ASP A 392 -1.77 -13.28 21.13
CA ASP A 392 -1.06 -14.27 21.98
C ASP A 392 -0.03 -15.11 21.21
N HIS A 393 0.02 -15.00 19.88
CA HIS A 393 0.86 -15.83 19.00
C HIS A 393 1.80 -15.01 18.10
N LEU A 394 1.44 -13.76 17.79
CA LEU A 394 2.24 -12.87 16.96
C LEU A 394 2.73 -11.69 17.82
N SER A 395 4.04 -11.43 17.77
CA SER A 395 4.65 -10.34 18.52
C SER A 395 4.06 -8.98 18.11
N ARG A 396 4.14 -7.98 19.00
CA ARG A 396 3.61 -6.65 18.71
C ARG A 396 4.34 -6.00 17.53
N LEU A 397 5.65 -6.21 17.40
CA LEU A 397 6.44 -5.81 16.22
C LEU A 397 5.85 -6.37 14.93
N HIS A 398 5.51 -7.67 14.93
CA HIS A 398 4.96 -8.36 13.76
C HIS A 398 3.59 -7.80 13.38
N ARG A 399 2.71 -7.56 14.35
CA ARG A 399 1.34 -7.07 14.09
C ARG A 399 1.29 -5.60 13.68
N LEU A 400 2.18 -4.75 14.21
CA LEU A 400 2.05 -3.29 14.09
C LEU A 400 3.02 -2.63 13.11
N LEU A 401 4.20 -3.22 12.86
CA LEU A 401 5.25 -2.57 12.05
C LEU A 401 5.62 -3.34 10.78
N ILE A 402 5.46 -4.65 10.79
CA ILE A 402 5.91 -5.51 9.68
C ILE A 402 4.78 -5.69 8.68
N TRP A 403 5.04 -5.30 7.44
CA TRP A 403 4.11 -5.44 6.33
C TRP A 403 4.86 -5.79 5.05
N TYR A 404 4.40 -6.85 4.37
CA TYR A 404 4.88 -7.26 3.06
C TYR A 404 3.75 -7.11 2.03
N PRO A 405 3.80 -6.13 1.11
CA PRO A 405 2.78 -5.99 0.08
C PRO A 405 2.53 -7.27 -0.73
N GLY A 406 3.57 -8.06 -1.02
CA GLY A 406 3.40 -9.34 -1.72
C GLY A 406 2.54 -10.35 -0.96
N TYR A 407 2.55 -10.31 0.37
CA TYR A 407 1.65 -11.10 1.21
C TYR A 407 0.24 -10.50 1.24
N GLY A 408 0.12 -9.22 1.61
CA GLY A 408 -1.19 -8.58 1.84
C GLY A 408 -1.98 -8.35 0.56
N GLU A 409 -1.36 -7.73 -0.44
CA GLU A 409 -1.96 -7.44 -1.74
C GLU A 409 -2.14 -8.73 -2.56
N GLY A 410 -1.19 -9.65 -2.44
CA GLY A 410 -1.30 -10.97 -3.03
C GLY A 410 -2.48 -11.76 -2.47
N TRP A 411 -2.71 -11.69 -1.16
CA TRP A 411 -3.86 -12.30 -0.51
C TRP A 411 -5.18 -11.67 -0.98
N ALA A 412 -5.25 -10.34 -1.05
CA ALA A 412 -6.45 -9.65 -1.48
C ALA A 412 -6.82 -10.00 -2.93
N LEU A 413 -5.85 -10.07 -3.85
CA LEU A 413 -6.08 -10.57 -5.22
C LEU A 413 -6.49 -12.05 -5.26
N TYR A 414 -5.84 -12.89 -4.45
CA TYR A 414 -6.22 -14.29 -4.30
C TYR A 414 -7.68 -14.43 -3.82
N ALA A 415 -8.10 -13.58 -2.87
CA ALA A 415 -9.46 -13.53 -2.37
C ALA A 415 -10.47 -13.17 -3.45
N GLU A 416 -10.17 -12.20 -4.34
CA GLU A 416 -11.04 -11.85 -5.47
C GLU A 416 -11.32 -13.08 -6.37
N LEU A 417 -10.26 -13.81 -6.76
CA LEU A 417 -10.40 -15.03 -7.56
C LEU A 417 -11.12 -16.15 -6.81
N LEU A 418 -10.83 -16.34 -5.52
CA LEU A 418 -11.53 -17.33 -4.70
C LEU A 418 -13.03 -17.04 -4.64
N MET A 419 -13.42 -15.77 -4.49
CA MET A 419 -14.84 -15.39 -4.47
C MET A 419 -15.52 -15.65 -5.82
N HIS A 420 -14.79 -15.52 -6.94
CA HIS A 420 -15.27 -16.00 -8.24
C HIS A 420 -15.45 -17.52 -8.27
N GLU A 421 -14.45 -18.30 -7.83
CA GLU A 421 -14.51 -19.77 -7.78
C GLU A 421 -15.69 -20.30 -6.93
N LEU A 422 -16.08 -19.53 -5.91
CA LEU A 422 -17.17 -19.84 -5.00
C LEU A 422 -18.55 -19.34 -5.47
N GLY A 423 -18.63 -18.62 -6.60
CA GLY A 423 -19.89 -18.15 -7.20
C GLY A 423 -20.38 -16.77 -6.74
N TYR A 424 -19.61 -16.06 -5.92
CA TYR A 424 -20.00 -14.72 -5.41
C TYR A 424 -19.93 -13.61 -6.46
N LEU A 425 -19.40 -13.93 -7.64
CA LEU A 425 -19.33 -13.05 -8.81
C LEU A 425 -20.12 -13.61 -10.01
N ASP A 426 -21.11 -14.49 -9.82
CA ASP A 426 -21.81 -15.18 -10.92
C ASP A 426 -22.47 -14.25 -11.96
N ASN A 427 -22.78 -12.99 -11.61
CA ASN A 427 -23.18 -12.00 -12.60
C ASN A 427 -21.98 -11.67 -13.52
N PRO A 428 -22.07 -11.89 -14.84
CA PRO A 428 -20.96 -11.64 -15.76
C PRO A 428 -20.46 -10.18 -15.75
N GLU A 429 -21.29 -9.22 -15.36
CA GLU A 429 -20.89 -7.83 -15.16
C GLU A 429 -19.85 -7.69 -14.04
N TYR A 430 -20.04 -8.41 -12.92
CA TYR A 430 -19.10 -8.42 -11.80
C TYR A 430 -17.84 -9.24 -12.10
N VAL A 431 -17.97 -10.33 -12.87
CA VAL A 431 -16.79 -11.05 -13.41
C VAL A 431 -15.94 -10.11 -14.25
N LEU A 432 -16.56 -9.31 -15.12
CA LEU A 432 -15.82 -8.36 -15.96
C LEU A 432 -15.11 -7.30 -15.12
N GLY A 433 -15.74 -6.83 -14.04
CA GLY A 433 -15.13 -5.92 -13.07
C GLY A 433 -13.89 -6.51 -12.39
N MET A 434 -14.00 -7.75 -11.89
CA MET A 434 -12.85 -8.48 -11.33
C MET A 434 -11.75 -8.67 -12.37
N GLN A 435 -12.10 -9.06 -13.61
CA GLN A 435 -11.12 -9.22 -14.69
C GLN A 435 -10.42 -7.91 -15.05
N ALA A 436 -11.13 -6.77 -15.04
CA ALA A 436 -10.53 -5.45 -15.23
C ALA A 436 -9.57 -5.09 -14.08
N ALA A 437 -9.96 -5.37 -12.83
CA ALA A 437 -9.08 -5.20 -11.67
C ALA A 437 -7.81 -6.06 -11.80
N GLN A 438 -7.94 -7.32 -12.21
CA GLN A 438 -6.84 -8.24 -12.49
C GLN A 438 -5.95 -7.78 -13.64
N MET A 439 -6.55 -7.25 -14.72
CA MET A 439 -5.84 -6.70 -15.88
C MET A 439 -4.97 -5.52 -15.47
N LEU A 440 -5.46 -4.60 -14.63
CA LEU A 440 -4.65 -3.52 -14.07
C LEU A 440 -3.40 -4.07 -13.38
N ARG A 441 -3.55 -5.07 -12.51
CA ARG A 441 -2.42 -5.64 -11.77
C ARG A 441 -1.48 -6.47 -12.67
N ALA A 442 -1.96 -7.04 -13.77
CA ALA A 442 -1.09 -7.64 -14.80
C ALA A 442 -0.32 -6.57 -15.61
N CYS A 443 -0.96 -5.45 -15.96
CA CYS A 443 -0.30 -4.31 -16.60
C CYS A 443 0.82 -3.75 -15.71
N ARG A 444 0.59 -3.65 -14.40
CA ARG A 444 1.63 -3.26 -13.42
C ARG A 444 2.89 -4.11 -13.55
N VAL A 445 2.77 -5.43 -13.70
CA VAL A 445 3.93 -6.32 -13.83
C VAL A 445 4.79 -5.97 -15.05
N VAL A 446 4.15 -5.83 -16.22
CA VAL A 446 4.90 -5.60 -17.46
C VAL A 446 5.42 -4.17 -17.55
N ILE A 447 4.67 -3.18 -17.08
CA ILE A 447 5.11 -1.77 -17.08
C ILE A 447 6.29 -1.59 -16.12
N ASP A 448 6.17 -2.08 -14.88
CA ASP A 448 7.15 -1.83 -13.81
C ASP A 448 8.50 -2.49 -14.13
N ILE A 449 8.49 -3.79 -14.45
CA ILE A 449 9.73 -4.51 -14.81
C ILE A 449 10.28 -3.97 -16.14
N GLY A 450 9.42 -3.81 -17.14
CA GLY A 450 9.81 -3.41 -18.48
C GLY A 450 10.47 -2.03 -18.51
N SER A 451 9.91 -1.07 -17.76
CA SER A 451 10.45 0.29 -17.68
C SER A 451 11.75 0.33 -16.86
N HIS A 452 11.81 -0.36 -15.73
CA HIS A 452 12.99 -0.27 -14.86
C HIS A 452 14.22 -1.03 -15.35
N LEU A 453 14.04 -2.04 -16.19
CA LEU A 453 15.13 -2.81 -16.80
C LEU A 453 15.37 -2.42 -18.28
N ASP A 454 14.66 -1.39 -18.78
CA ASP A 454 14.66 -1.00 -20.19
C ASP A 454 14.48 -2.21 -21.12
N LEU A 455 13.43 -3.02 -20.88
CA LEU A 455 13.14 -4.20 -21.70
C LEU A 455 12.35 -3.80 -22.95
N ALA A 456 12.58 -4.53 -24.04
CA ALA A 456 11.71 -4.44 -25.20
C ALA A 456 10.36 -5.09 -24.87
N ILE A 457 9.29 -4.53 -25.42
CA ILE A 457 8.00 -5.18 -25.46
C ILE A 457 8.12 -6.40 -26.40
N PRO A 458 7.72 -7.62 -25.97
CA PRO A 458 7.91 -8.83 -26.76
C PRO A 458 7.31 -8.71 -28.17
N ASP A 459 7.92 -9.36 -29.16
CA ASP A 459 7.47 -9.29 -30.56
C ASP A 459 6.06 -9.88 -30.74
N GLU A 460 5.67 -10.80 -29.87
CA GLU A 460 4.36 -11.44 -29.81
C GLU A 460 3.32 -10.66 -28.97
N ALA A 461 3.71 -9.54 -28.36
CA ALA A 461 2.81 -8.75 -27.53
C ALA A 461 1.69 -8.12 -28.37
N VAL A 462 0.50 -8.04 -27.77
CA VAL A 462 -0.69 -7.39 -28.37
C VAL A 462 -0.63 -5.85 -28.33
N PHE A 463 0.49 -5.29 -27.86
CA PHE A 463 0.70 -3.87 -27.59
C PHE A 463 2.13 -3.50 -27.99
N HIS A 464 2.32 -2.61 -28.96
CA HIS A 464 3.63 -2.07 -29.40
C HIS A 464 4.82 -3.07 -29.47
N PRO A 465 4.71 -4.16 -30.26
CA PRO A 465 5.75 -5.18 -30.32
C PRO A 465 7.10 -4.63 -30.78
N GLY A 466 8.17 -4.97 -30.05
CA GLY A 466 9.55 -4.58 -30.33
C GLY A 466 9.96 -3.19 -29.85
N GLU A 467 9.01 -2.36 -29.41
CA GLU A 467 9.30 -1.02 -28.87
C GLU A 467 9.86 -1.08 -27.44
N ARG A 468 10.50 0.01 -26.99
CA ARG A 468 10.92 0.17 -25.58
C ARG A 468 9.84 0.92 -24.82
N TRP A 469 9.71 0.62 -23.53
CA TRP A 469 8.77 1.31 -22.67
C TRP A 469 9.08 2.81 -22.59
N THR A 470 8.04 3.61 -22.86
CA THR A 470 8.02 5.05 -22.57
C THR A 470 6.91 5.35 -21.58
N PHE A 471 6.94 6.54 -20.97
CA PHE A 471 5.88 7.00 -20.09
C PHE A 471 4.53 6.97 -20.81
N GLU A 472 4.47 7.47 -22.04
CA GLU A 472 3.26 7.54 -22.86
C GLU A 472 2.72 6.15 -23.19
N LEU A 473 3.59 5.19 -23.52
CA LEU A 473 3.16 3.80 -23.76
C LEU A 473 2.62 3.14 -22.48
N ALA A 474 3.24 3.39 -21.32
CA ALA A 474 2.72 2.89 -20.06
C ALA A 474 1.33 3.49 -19.74
N VAL A 475 1.14 4.79 -19.97
CA VAL A 475 -0.16 5.48 -19.78
C VAL A 475 -1.20 4.95 -20.74
N GLU A 476 -0.82 4.75 -22.00
CA GLU A 476 -1.68 4.18 -23.04
C GLU A 476 -2.14 2.77 -22.66
N MET A 477 -1.23 1.92 -22.18
CA MET A 477 -1.60 0.57 -21.74
C MET A 477 -2.63 0.62 -20.60
N LEU A 478 -2.39 1.43 -19.56
CA LEU A 478 -3.35 1.55 -18.46
C LEU A 478 -4.71 2.11 -18.90
N THR A 479 -4.72 3.00 -19.90
CA THR A 479 -5.96 3.58 -20.43
C THR A 479 -6.73 2.54 -21.27
N ASN A 480 -6.05 1.79 -22.13
CA ASN A 480 -6.69 0.93 -23.14
C ASN A 480 -6.92 -0.51 -22.65
N PHE A 481 -6.10 -1.01 -21.73
CA PHE A 481 -6.19 -2.37 -21.21
C PHE A 481 -6.84 -2.41 -19.83
N ALA A 482 -6.48 -1.47 -18.96
CA ALA A 482 -7.03 -1.38 -17.61
C ALA A 482 -8.18 -0.37 -17.46
N TYR A 483 -8.56 0.31 -18.55
CA TYR A 483 -9.70 1.23 -18.63
C TYR A 483 -9.65 2.40 -17.63
N LEU A 484 -8.45 2.80 -17.21
CA LEU A 484 -8.28 3.92 -16.30
C LEU A 484 -8.49 5.25 -17.03
N GLY A 485 -9.04 6.25 -16.34
CA GLY A 485 -9.03 7.62 -16.83
C GLY A 485 -7.58 8.12 -16.95
N ARG A 486 -7.29 8.90 -17.99
CA ARG A 486 -5.91 9.30 -18.33
C ARG A 486 -5.15 9.93 -17.15
N ASP A 487 -5.76 10.87 -16.43
CA ASP A 487 -5.10 11.54 -15.29
C ASP A 487 -4.70 10.54 -14.19
N TYR A 488 -5.56 9.54 -13.95
CA TYR A 488 -5.27 8.48 -12.99
C TYR A 488 -4.18 7.52 -13.51
N ALA A 489 -4.20 7.20 -14.82
CA ALA A 489 -3.14 6.43 -15.45
C ALA A 489 -1.78 7.15 -15.39
N GLU A 490 -1.72 8.46 -15.65
CA GLU A 490 -0.49 9.27 -15.53
C GLU A 490 0.05 9.28 -14.09
N SER A 491 -0.84 9.40 -13.10
CA SER A 491 -0.48 9.30 -11.68
C SER A 491 0.09 7.92 -11.31
N GLU A 492 -0.57 6.85 -11.76
CA GLU A 492 -0.15 5.47 -11.52
C GLU A 492 1.18 5.15 -12.21
N VAL A 493 1.39 5.54 -13.47
CA VAL A 493 2.69 5.35 -14.14
C VAL A 493 3.79 6.14 -13.44
N THR A 494 3.52 7.38 -13.02
CA THR A 494 4.48 8.16 -12.22
C THR A 494 4.83 7.46 -10.91
N ARG A 495 3.84 6.82 -10.26
CA ARG A 495 4.04 5.99 -9.08
C ARG A 495 4.94 4.79 -9.37
N TYR A 496 4.65 4.04 -10.43
CA TYR A 496 5.40 2.82 -10.75
C TYR A 496 6.88 3.16 -10.98
N LEU A 497 7.15 4.20 -11.77
CA LEU A 497 8.51 4.69 -12.05
C LEU A 497 9.22 5.29 -10.82
N GLY A 498 8.48 5.70 -9.79
CA GLY A 498 9.02 6.24 -8.54
C GLY A 498 9.20 5.23 -7.43
N TRP A 499 8.53 4.07 -7.54
CA TRP A 499 8.42 3.09 -6.46
C TRP A 499 8.69 1.66 -7.00
N PRO A 500 9.92 1.41 -7.48
CA PRO A 500 10.26 0.23 -8.26
C PRO A 500 9.93 -1.07 -7.51
N GLY A 501 9.24 -1.99 -8.15
CA GLY A 501 8.92 -3.30 -7.61
C GLY A 501 7.72 -3.32 -6.66
N GLN A 502 7.15 -2.18 -6.25
CA GLN A 502 5.95 -2.17 -5.42
C GLN A 502 4.73 -2.60 -6.24
N ALA A 503 4.60 -2.10 -7.47
CA ALA A 503 3.42 -2.32 -8.29
C ALA A 503 3.22 -3.79 -8.68
N ILE A 504 4.29 -4.58 -8.75
CA ILE A 504 4.22 -6.01 -9.09
C ILE A 504 3.75 -6.88 -7.91
N SER A 505 3.81 -6.35 -6.68
CA SER A 505 3.57 -7.11 -5.45
C SER A 505 2.20 -7.76 -5.41
N TYR A 506 1.18 -7.08 -5.94
CA TYR A 506 -0.18 -7.58 -6.10
C TYR A 506 -0.21 -8.90 -6.90
N LYS A 507 0.10 -8.84 -8.20
CA LYS A 507 -0.11 -9.97 -9.12
C LYS A 507 0.92 -11.07 -8.91
N VAL A 508 2.16 -10.72 -8.59
CA VAL A 508 3.21 -11.70 -8.25
C VAL A 508 2.91 -12.36 -6.91
N GLY A 509 2.41 -11.62 -5.92
CA GLY A 509 1.94 -12.18 -4.65
C GLY A 509 0.83 -13.19 -4.85
N GLU A 510 -0.21 -12.84 -5.60
CA GLU A 510 -1.31 -13.73 -5.96
C GLU A 510 -0.79 -15.00 -6.67
N ARG A 511 0.07 -14.83 -7.70
CA ARG A 511 0.70 -15.95 -8.43
C ARG A 511 1.37 -16.93 -7.48
N LEU A 512 2.11 -16.42 -6.50
CA LEU A 512 2.83 -17.24 -5.54
C LEU A 512 1.90 -17.91 -4.55
N ILE A 513 0.87 -17.23 -4.03
CA ILE A 513 -0.14 -17.82 -3.14
C ILE A 513 -0.94 -18.93 -3.85
N LEU A 514 -1.37 -18.71 -5.09
CA LEU A 514 -2.03 -19.73 -5.91
C LEU A 514 -1.12 -20.93 -6.16
N SER A 515 0.17 -20.69 -6.45
CA SER A 515 1.17 -21.74 -6.59
C SER A 515 1.37 -22.54 -5.30
N LEU A 516 1.34 -21.88 -4.14
CA LEU A 516 1.41 -22.55 -2.83
C LEU A 516 0.18 -23.42 -2.58
N ARG A 517 -1.03 -22.90 -2.86
CA ARG A 517 -2.28 -23.68 -2.79
C ARG A 517 -2.20 -24.94 -3.63
N GLU A 518 -1.75 -24.82 -4.89
CA GLU A 518 -1.64 -25.95 -5.80
C GLU A 518 -0.58 -26.96 -5.37
N GLN A 519 0.59 -26.49 -4.92
CA GLN A 519 1.65 -27.37 -4.41
C GLN A 519 1.18 -28.15 -3.18
N LEU A 520 0.51 -27.50 -2.24
CA LEU A 520 -0.02 -28.16 -1.06
C LEU A 520 -1.10 -29.17 -1.43
N ARG A 521 -2.03 -28.80 -2.32
CA ARG A 521 -3.05 -29.70 -2.86
C ARG A 521 -2.46 -30.93 -3.53
N CYS A 522 -1.44 -30.76 -4.37
CA CYS A 522 -0.71 -31.87 -4.99
C CYS A 522 -0.05 -32.80 -3.97
N ARG A 523 0.50 -32.25 -2.87
CA ARG A 523 1.17 -33.03 -1.81
C ARG A 523 0.17 -33.83 -0.97
N MET A 524 -0.98 -33.23 -0.64
CA MET A 524 -1.97 -33.81 0.26
C MET A 524 -2.98 -34.72 -0.47
N GLY A 525 -3.19 -34.53 -1.77
CA GLY A 525 -4.18 -35.27 -2.55
C GLY A 525 -5.58 -35.10 -1.96
N ASP A 526 -6.27 -36.21 -1.73
CA ASP A 526 -7.64 -36.21 -1.17
C ASP A 526 -7.73 -35.67 0.27
N ALA A 527 -6.59 -35.55 0.98
CA ALA A 527 -6.55 -34.97 2.33
C ALA A 527 -6.44 -33.44 2.32
N PHE A 528 -6.34 -32.80 1.16
CA PHE A 528 -6.27 -31.34 1.06
C PHE A 528 -7.57 -30.70 1.57
N ASP A 529 -7.44 -29.82 2.55
CA ASP A 529 -8.51 -28.93 3.00
C ASP A 529 -8.11 -27.47 2.71
N ILE A 530 -9.00 -26.77 1.99
CA ILE A 530 -8.81 -25.36 1.65
C ILE A 530 -8.83 -24.46 2.90
N LYS A 531 -9.60 -24.84 3.92
CA LYS A 531 -9.66 -24.10 5.17
C LYS A 531 -8.35 -24.20 5.94
N ASP A 532 -7.74 -25.38 5.97
CA ASP A 532 -6.42 -25.57 6.56
C ASP A 532 -5.34 -24.77 5.82
N PHE A 533 -5.41 -24.70 4.48
CA PHE A 533 -4.54 -23.83 3.70
C PHE A 533 -4.71 -22.36 4.09
N HIS A 534 -5.95 -21.86 4.18
CA HIS A 534 -6.20 -20.48 4.61
C HIS A 534 -5.72 -20.22 6.04
N ASN A 535 -5.94 -21.15 6.97
CA ASN A 535 -5.47 -21.03 8.35
C ASN A 535 -3.93 -20.95 8.43
N ARG A 536 -3.21 -21.69 7.59
CA ARG A 536 -1.74 -21.60 7.52
C ARG A 536 -1.26 -20.26 6.97
N VAL A 537 -1.92 -19.73 5.94
CA VAL A 537 -1.58 -18.43 5.35
C VAL A 537 -1.89 -17.30 6.32
N LEU A 538 -3.14 -17.19 6.78
CA LEU A 538 -3.59 -16.14 7.68
C LEU A 538 -2.93 -16.21 9.06
N GLY A 539 -2.74 -17.42 9.57
CA GLY A 539 -2.09 -17.67 10.85
C GLY A 539 -0.60 -17.35 10.89
N SER A 540 0.03 -17.16 9.72
CA SER A 540 1.42 -16.70 9.65
C SER A 540 1.60 -15.22 9.98
N GLY A 541 0.53 -14.42 9.93
CA GLY A 541 0.64 -12.96 9.94
C GLY A 541 1.38 -12.43 8.70
N PRO A 542 1.67 -11.12 8.63
CA PRO A 542 2.38 -10.54 7.49
C PRO A 542 3.83 -11.05 7.45
N VAL A 543 4.17 -11.82 6.42
CA VAL A 543 5.51 -12.40 6.23
C VAL A 543 5.96 -12.30 4.77
N GLY A 544 7.27 -12.35 4.54
CA GLY A 544 7.80 -12.49 3.18
C GLY A 544 7.36 -13.81 2.53
N LEU A 545 7.17 -13.81 1.21
CA LEU A 545 6.62 -14.97 0.49
C LEU A 545 7.51 -16.23 0.55
N ASP A 546 8.83 -16.10 0.74
CA ASP A 546 9.71 -17.25 1.01
C ASP A 546 9.42 -17.89 2.37
N LEU A 547 9.18 -17.07 3.39
CA LEU A 547 8.82 -17.54 4.73
C LEU A 547 7.40 -18.14 4.74
N LEU A 548 6.45 -17.49 4.06
CA LEU A 548 5.10 -18.02 3.86
C LEU A 548 5.14 -19.42 3.25
N ARG A 549 5.95 -19.60 2.19
CA ARG A 549 6.13 -20.89 1.52
C ARG A 549 6.58 -21.97 2.50
N GLN A 550 7.55 -21.67 3.35
CA GLN A 550 8.07 -22.62 4.34
C GLN A 550 6.98 -22.98 5.35
N ILE A 551 6.27 -21.98 5.90
CA ILE A 551 5.17 -22.20 6.85
C ILE A 551 4.07 -23.09 6.25
N VAL A 552 3.63 -22.79 5.02
CA VAL A 552 2.53 -23.50 4.37
C VAL A 552 2.90 -24.93 3.96
N LEU A 553 4.14 -25.16 3.51
CA LEU A 553 4.57 -26.43 2.92
C LEU A 553 5.31 -27.37 3.88
N GLU A 554 5.85 -26.86 4.99
CA GLU A 554 6.63 -27.62 5.98
C GLU A 554 5.92 -27.78 7.32
N GLY A 555 5.00 -26.86 7.66
CA GLY A 555 4.01 -27.08 8.73
C GLY A 555 2.99 -28.13 8.35
#